data_AF-A0A0A9XPM3-F1
#
_entry.id   AF-A0A0A9XPM3-F1
#
_cell.length_a   1.000
_cell.length_b   1.000
_cell.length_c   1.000
_cell.angle_alpha   90.00
_cell.angle_beta   90.00
_cell.angle_gamma   90.00
#
_symmetry.space_group_name_H-M   'P 1'
#
loop_
_entity.id
_entity.type
_entity.pdbx_description
1 polymer ?
#
loop_
_entity_poly.entity_id
_entity_poly.type
_entity_poly.pdbx_seq_one_letter_code
_entity_poly.pdbx_strand_id
1 'polypeptide(L)'
;LLDRNPNNFGPILDFLRHGELIMNAQATEEGVLKEAEFFGLTSLVDLLQLKKQEKLKMEKKWVKLNVGGTTFLTTRTTLSKSNMNLIRYCDDRFNHDKDEFGA
;
A
#
# COMPACT_ATOMS: atom_id res chain seq x y z
N LEU A 1 9.54 29.13 20.44
CA LEU A 1 8.19 28.90 19.89
C LEU A 1 8.32 27.80 18.85
N LEU A 2 7.55 26.72 18.94
CA LEU A 2 7.53 25.70 17.90
C LEU A 2 6.56 26.19 16.81
N ASP A 3 7.09 26.68 15.69
CA ASP A 3 6.31 27.11 14.52
C ASP A 3 5.86 25.88 13.72
N ARG A 4 5.04 25.03 14.34
CA ARG A 4 4.62 23.73 13.81
C ARG A 4 3.10 23.58 13.90
N ASN A 5 2.55 22.74 13.02
CA ASN A 5 1.11 22.55 12.92
C ASN A 5 0.58 21.75 14.13
N PRO A 6 -0.26 22.35 14.99
CA PRO A 6 -0.76 21.68 16.20
C PRO A 6 -1.62 20.45 15.89
N ASN A 7 -2.26 20.39 14.72
CA ASN A 7 -3.14 19.28 14.35
C ASN A 7 -2.37 17.98 14.13
N ASN A 8 -1.16 18.06 13.58
CA ASN A 8 -0.31 16.88 13.34
C ASN A 8 0.44 16.43 14.60
N PHE A 9 0.52 17.28 15.62
CA PHE A 9 1.26 16.97 16.83
C PHE A 9 0.46 16.12 17.83
N GLY A 10 -0.88 16.14 17.77
CA GLY A 10 -1.74 15.30 18.60
C GLY A 10 -1.38 13.80 18.53
N PRO A 11 -1.35 13.19 17.33
CA PRO A 11 -0.95 11.78 17.16
C PRO A 11 0.46 11.47 17.66
N ILE A 12 1.40 12.44 17.56
CA ILE A 12 2.76 12.30 18.07
C ILE A 12 2.75 12.18 19.60
N LEU A 13 2.01 13.04 20.28
CA LEU A 13 1.90 13.01 21.74
C LEU A 13 1.26 11.72 22.24
N ASP A 14 0.21 11.26 21.58
CA ASP A 14 -0.47 10.01 21.95
C ASP A 14 0.44 8.80 21.73
N PHE A 15 1.17 8.76 20.62
CA PHE A 15 2.20 7.75 20.40
C PHE A 15 3.27 7.73 21.51
N LEU A 16 3.72 8.91 21.96
CA LEU A 16 4.69 9.00 23.06
C LEU A 16 4.12 8.58 24.43
N ARG A 17 2.80 8.71 24.63
CA ARG A 17 2.12 8.38 25.90
C ARG A 17 1.88 6.89 26.08
N HIS A 18 1.36 6.22 25.05
CA HIS A 18 0.92 4.82 25.15
C HIS A 18 1.52 3.90 24.08
N GLY A 19 2.38 4.41 23.18
CA GLY A 19 3.10 3.60 22.20
C GLY A 19 2.29 3.21 20.96
N GLU A 20 1.05 3.72 20.83
CA GLU A 20 0.17 3.41 19.71
C GLU A 20 -0.08 4.64 18.84
N LEU A 21 0.07 4.47 17.53
CA LEU A 21 -0.24 5.54 16.57
C LEU A 21 -1.74 5.54 16.28
N ILE A 22 -2.43 6.56 16.79
CA ILE A 22 -3.83 6.85 16.51
C ILE A 22 -3.93 8.15 15.71
N MET A 23 -4.34 8.05 14.45
CA MET A 23 -4.55 9.21 13.59
C MET A 23 -5.90 9.86 13.91
N ASN A 24 -5.91 11.15 14.25
CA ASN A 24 -7.14 11.91 14.42
C ASN A 24 -7.66 12.42 13.05
N ALA A 25 -8.93 12.84 12.98
CA ALA A 25 -9.56 13.27 11.73
C ALA A 25 -8.95 14.55 11.10
N GLN A 26 -8.19 15.33 11.88
CA GLN A 26 -7.60 16.60 11.45
C GLN A 26 -6.14 16.47 11.02
N ALA A 27 -5.48 15.39 11.42
CA ALA A 27 -4.10 15.08 11.09
C ALA A 27 -4.01 14.29 9.79
N THR A 28 -2.99 14.60 8.99
CA THR A 28 -2.67 13.81 7.80
C THR A 28 -1.50 12.88 8.06
N GLU A 29 -1.48 11.70 7.45
CA GLU A 29 -0.37 10.75 7.59
C GLU A 29 0.96 11.41 7.18
N GLU A 30 0.98 12.20 6.11
CA GLU A 30 2.14 12.96 5.66
C GLU A 30 2.56 14.04 6.66
N GLY A 31 1.59 14.70 7.29
CA GLY A 31 1.85 15.73 8.29
C GLY A 31 2.50 15.14 9.53
N VAL A 32 1.94 14.05 10.05
CA VAL A 32 2.48 13.33 11.21
C VAL A 32 3.85 12.75 10.90
N LEU A 33 4.07 12.20 9.70
CA LEU A 33 5.38 11.71 9.28
C LEU A 33 6.45 12.82 9.32
N LYS A 34 6.15 14.00 8.78
CA LYS A 34 7.08 15.14 8.80
C LYS A 34 7.38 15.65 10.21
N GLU A 35 6.39 15.61 11.11
CA GLU A 35 6.64 15.92 12.52
C GLU A 35 7.52 14.84 13.19
N ALA A 36 7.23 13.56 12.95
CA ALA A 36 8.02 12.45 13.48
C ALA A 36 9.49 12.52 13.02
N GLU A 37 9.74 12.84 11.75
CA GLU A 37 11.08 13.09 11.20
C GLU A 37 11.76 14.28 11.89
N PHE A 38 11.03 15.40 12.06
CA PHE A 38 11.54 16.60 12.71
C PHE A 38 11.95 16.36 14.17
N PHE A 39 11.15 15.60 14.93
CA PHE A 39 11.44 15.26 16.32
C PHE A 39 12.38 14.05 16.49
N GLY A 40 12.83 13.42 15.39
CA GLY A 40 13.73 12.27 15.43
C GLY A 40 13.10 10.99 15.97
N LEU A 41 11.78 10.83 15.84
CA LEU A 41 11.04 9.66 16.32
C LEU A 41 11.14 8.50 15.32
N THR A 42 12.32 7.91 15.20
CA THR A 42 12.64 6.87 14.19
C THR A 42 11.66 5.71 14.19
N SER A 43 11.30 5.17 15.36
CA SER A 43 10.32 4.07 15.46
C SER A 43 8.97 4.42 14.86
N LEU A 44 8.54 5.68 14.98
CA LEU A 44 7.28 6.15 14.41
C LEU A 44 7.40 6.37 12.90
N VAL A 45 8.54 6.90 12.44
CA VAL A 45 8.86 7.05 11.01
C VAL A 45 8.82 5.68 10.32
N ASP A 46 9.51 4.68 10.88
CA ASP A 46 9.55 3.32 10.33
C ASP A 46 8.16 2.69 10.28
N LEU A 47 7.36 2.87 11.35
CA LEU A 47 5.98 2.38 11.41
C LEU A 47 5.11 3.02 10.32
N LEU A 48 5.17 4.34 10.17
CA LEU A 48 4.41 5.08 9.16
C LEU A 48 4.80 4.67 7.73
N GLN A 49 6.10 4.54 7.47
CA GLN A 49 6.60 4.09 6.17
C GLN A 49 6.20 2.65 5.87
N LEU A 50 6.29 1.75 6.85
CA LEU A 50 5.87 0.36 6.69
C LEU A 50 4.38 0.27 6.35
N LYS A 51 3.51 0.98 7.08
CA LYS A 51 2.07 1.04 6.78
C LYS A 51 1.81 1.58 5.37
N LYS A 52 2.56 2.60 4.93
CA LYS A 52 2.46 3.13 3.57
C LYS A 52 2.85 2.08 2.52
N GLN A 53 3.93 1.32 2.75
CA GLN A 53 4.34 0.24 1.86
C GLN A 53 3.32 -0.91 1.81
N GLU A 54 2.73 -1.28 2.95
CA GLU A 54 1.66 -2.29 3.00
C GLU A 54 0.44 -1.84 2.20
N LYS A 55 0.04 -0.58 2.33
CA LYS A 55 -1.06 0.01 1.57
C LYS A 55 -0.79 0.02 0.07
N LEU A 56 0.45 0.32 -0.35
CA LEU A 56 0.88 0.24 -1.74
C LEU A 56 0.92 -1.21 -2.26
N LYS A 57 1.38 -2.17 -1.45
CA LYS A 57 1.34 -3.61 -1.81
C LYS A 57 -0.10 -4.14 -1.91
N MET A 58 -0.99 -3.63 -1.07
CA MET A 58 -2.42 -3.98 -1.05
C MET A 58 -3.23 -3.23 -2.10
N GLU A 59 -2.67 -2.23 -2.78
CA GLU A 59 -3.32 -1.59 -3.91
C GLU A 59 -3.68 -2.67 -4.93
N LYS A 60 -4.98 -2.77 -5.24
CA LYS A 60 -5.55 -3.91 -5.94
C LYS A 60 -5.05 -3.92 -7.38
N LYS A 61 -3.91 -4.55 -7.64
CA LYS A 61 -3.44 -4.85 -8.99
C LYS A 61 -4.31 -5.96 -9.57
N TRP A 62 -5.28 -5.56 -10.38
CA TRP A 62 -6.08 -6.47 -11.19
C TRP A 62 -5.18 -7.22 -12.15
N VAL A 63 -5.41 -8.52 -12.29
CA VAL A 63 -4.70 -9.44 -13.18
C VAL A 63 -5.71 -10.29 -13.92
N LYS A 64 -5.39 -10.58 -15.19
CA LYS A 64 -6.16 -11.50 -16.02
C LYS A 64 -5.45 -12.85 -16.02
N LEU A 65 -6.23 -13.93 -15.93
CA LEU A 65 -5.77 -15.31 -16.04
C LEU A 65 -6.51 -15.98 -17.19
N ASN A 66 -5.79 -16.63 -18.10
CA ASN A 66 -6.38 -17.45 -19.15
C ASN A 66 -6.24 -18.93 -18.77
N VAL A 67 -7.37 -19.65 -18.75
CA VAL A 67 -7.41 -21.09 -18.49
C VAL A 67 -8.24 -21.75 -19.58
N GLY A 68 -7.58 -22.46 -20.50
CA GLY A 68 -8.23 -23.18 -21.60
C GLY A 68 -9.05 -22.28 -22.54
N GLY A 69 -8.63 -21.03 -22.77
CA GLY A 69 -9.33 -20.06 -23.63
C GLY A 69 -10.34 -19.18 -22.88
N THR A 70 -10.66 -19.48 -21.62
CA THR A 70 -11.54 -18.65 -20.79
C THR A 70 -10.72 -17.68 -19.94
N THR A 71 -11.10 -16.40 -19.91
CA THR A 71 -10.39 -15.36 -19.16
C THR A 71 -11.09 -15.03 -17.85
N PHE A 72 -10.34 -15.01 -16.75
CA PHE A 72 -10.79 -14.62 -15.41
C PHE A 72 -10.08 -13.35 -14.97
N LEU A 73 -10.84 -12.40 -14.43
CA LEU A 73 -10.30 -11.20 -13.81
C LEU A 73 -10.25 -11.40 -12.29
N THR A 74 -9.08 -11.21 -11.69
CA THR A 74 -8.87 -11.34 -10.25
C THR A 74 -7.82 -10.33 -9.78
N THR A 75 -7.43 -10.35 -8.51
CA THR A 75 -6.35 -9.50 -7.98
C THR A 75 -5.14 -10.32 -7.58
N ARG A 76 -3.94 -9.74 -7.65
CA ARG A 76 -2.72 -10.40 -7.13
C ARG A 76 -2.87 -10.81 -5.66
N THR A 77 -3.60 -10.03 -4.87
CA THR A 77 -3.91 -10.34 -3.46
C THR A 77 -4.72 -11.64 -3.33
N THR A 78 -5.76 -11.83 -4.15
CA THR A 78 -6.54 -13.07 -4.16
C THR A 78 -5.68 -14.28 -4.52
N LEU A 79 -4.76 -14.13 -5.47
CA LEU A 79 -3.87 -15.20 -5.91
C LEU A 79 -2.69 -15.48 -4.96
N SER A 80 -2.27 -14.48 -4.18
CA SER A 80 -1.20 -14.64 -3.19
C SER A 80 -1.70 -15.24 -1.88
N LYS A 81 -3.02 -15.15 -1.62
CA LYS A 81 -3.67 -15.78 -0.47
C LYS A 81 -3.84 -17.29 -0.62
N SER A 82 -3.92 -17.79 -1.85
CA SER A 82 -3.83 -19.22 -2.08
C SER A 82 -2.37 -19.62 -2.05
N ASN A 83 -2.02 -20.69 -1.33
CA ASN A 83 -0.66 -21.28 -1.30
C ASN A 83 -0.23 -21.87 -2.67
N MET A 84 -0.83 -21.42 -3.75
CA MET A 84 -0.62 -21.90 -5.10
C MET A 84 0.20 -20.87 -5.85
N ASN A 85 1.26 -21.31 -6.55
CA ASN A 85 2.12 -20.48 -7.38
C ASN A 85 1.43 -19.88 -8.62
N LEU A 86 0.09 -19.68 -8.58
CA LEU A 86 -0.74 -19.16 -9.67
C LEU A 86 -0.30 -17.76 -10.14
N ILE A 87 0.28 -16.97 -9.24
CA ILE A 87 0.79 -15.62 -9.57
C ILE A 87 1.86 -15.64 -10.66
N ARG A 88 2.57 -16.76 -10.85
CA ARG A 88 3.60 -16.93 -11.88
C ARG A 88 3.01 -17.07 -13.28
N TYR A 89 1.71 -17.36 -13.38
CA TYR A 89 0.95 -17.46 -14.62
C TYR A 89 0.12 -16.19 -14.89
N CYS A 90 0.18 -15.18 -14.01
CA CYS A 90 -0.30 -13.84 -14.34
C CYS A 90 0.68 -13.20 -15.30
N ASP A 91 0.30 -13.10 -16.56
CA ASP A 91 1.19 -12.55 -17.58
C ASP A 91 1.23 -11.01 -17.50
N ASP A 92 2.45 -10.45 -17.50
CA ASP A 92 2.70 -9.05 -17.90
C ASP A 92 2.94 -8.96 -19.43
N ARG A 93 2.81 -10.07 -20.19
CA ARG A 93 3.11 -10.15 -21.64
C ARG A 93 1.90 -10.27 -22.58
N PHE A 94 0.65 -10.23 -22.09
CA PHE A 94 -0.54 -10.16 -22.97
C PHE A 94 -0.77 -8.74 -23.53
N ASN A 95 0.31 -8.13 -24.04
CA ASN A 95 0.28 -6.98 -24.94
C ASN A 95 0.71 -7.42 -26.36
N HIS A 96 0.48 -8.69 -26.69
CA HIS A 96 0.45 -9.12 -28.08
C HIS A 96 -1.01 -9.18 -28.48
N ASP A 97 -1.50 -8.05 -29.00
CA ASP A 97 -2.47 -8.08 -30.07
C ASP A 97 -1.98 -9.11 -31.08
N LYS A 98 -2.63 -10.27 -31.11
CA LYS A 98 -2.46 -11.18 -32.22
C LYS A 98 -3.58 -10.93 -33.22
N ASP A 99 -3.21 -10.07 -34.17
CA ASP A 99 -3.54 -10.06 -35.59
C ASP A 99 -4.94 -10.58 -36.01
N GLU A 100 -5.71 -9.64 -36.56
CA GLU A 100 -7.06 -9.73 -37.10
C GLU A 100 -7.19 -10.45 -38.47
N PHE A 101 -6.24 -11.29 -38.87
CA PHE A 101 -6.35 -12.07 -40.12
C PHE A 101 -5.83 -13.50 -39.96
N GLY A 102 -6.72 -14.40 -39.53
CA GLY A 102 -6.53 -15.85 -39.66
C GLY A 102 -6.95 -16.32 -41.05
N ALA A 103 -5.98 -16.80 -41.83
CA ALA A 103 -6.20 -17.65 -42.99
C ALA A 103 -6.38 -19.12 -42.58
#